data_AF-A0A534JVT8-F1
#
_entry.id   AF-A0A534JVT8-F1
#
_cell.length_a   1.000
_cell.length_b   1.000
_cell.length_c   1.000
_cell.angle_alpha   90.00
_cell.angle_beta   90.00
_cell.angle_gamma   90.00
#
_symmetry.space_group_name_H-M   'P 1'
#
loop_
_entity.id
_entity.type
_entity.pdbx_description
1 polymer ?
#
loop_
_entity_poly.entity_id
_entity_poly.type
_entity_poly.pdbx_seq_one_letter_code
_entity_poly.pdbx_strand_id
1 'polypeptide(L)'
;MDEDELDTIRRKKLAELQQYQTQAVAEQQYRDQVQAQRQLILRQILTPEARERLGRIELAYPELKENIENQLIQLAQSGRVKSMIDDATLRQILERVIPRRRDIKIERR
;
A
#
# COMPACT_ATOMS: atom_id res chain seq x y z
N MET A 1 41.39 0.82 41.57
CA MET A 1 41.37 1.47 40.23
C MET A 1 40.32 0.82 39.33
N ASP A 2 39.51 -0.09 39.88
CA ASP A 2 38.60 -0.98 39.19
C ASP A 2 37.15 -0.44 39.12
N GLU A 3 36.84 0.54 39.98
CA GLU A 3 35.52 1.18 40.07
C GLU A 3 35.28 2.18 38.92
N ASP A 4 36.34 2.86 38.47
CA ASP A 4 36.32 3.75 37.29
C ASP A 4 36.16 2.97 35.97
N GLU A 5 36.78 1.79 35.85
CA GLU A 5 36.60 0.89 34.69
C GLU A 5 35.18 0.33 34.63
N LEU A 6 34.58 -0.04 35.78
CA LEU A 6 33.18 -0.50 35.80
C LEU A 6 32.20 0.61 35.39
N ASP A 7 32.43 1.84 35.84
CA ASP A 7 31.54 2.97 35.56
C ASP A 7 31.63 3.41 34.09
N THR A 8 32.83 3.39 33.50
CA THR A 8 33.03 3.65 32.07
C THR A 8 32.36 2.60 31.18
N ILE A 9 32.40 1.31 31.56
CA ILE A 9 31.69 0.23 30.84
C ILE A 9 30.17 0.42 30.91
N ARG A 10 29.61 0.77 32.09
CA ARG A 10 28.18 1.08 32.24
C ARG A 10 27.74 2.24 31.36
N ARG A 11 28.48 3.35 31.38
CA ARG A 11 28.18 4.51 30.52
C ARG A 11 28.22 4.17 29.04
N LYS A 12 29.22 3.38 28.61
CA LYS A 12 29.36 2.95 27.22
C LYS A 12 28.20 2.05 26.78
N LYS A 13 27.77 1.12 27.65
CA LYS A 13 26.61 0.24 27.39
C LYS A 13 25.30 1.03 27.32
N LEU A 14 25.12 2.04 28.18
CA LEU A 14 23.94 2.89 28.18
C LEU A 14 23.86 3.75 26.91
N ALA A 15 24.99 4.31 26.48
CA ALA A 15 25.08 5.09 25.24
C ALA A 15 24.81 4.23 23.99
N GLU A 16 25.35 3.01 23.97
CA GLU A 16 25.12 2.03 22.88
C GLU A 16 23.64 1.63 22.81
N LEU A 17 22.99 1.38 23.95
CA LEU A 17 21.56 1.07 24.03
C LEU A 17 20.70 2.24 23.55
N GLN A 18 21.05 3.46 23.95
CA GLN A 18 20.34 4.68 23.55
C GLN A 18 20.48 4.93 22.04
N GLN A 19 21.67 4.71 21.46
CA GLN A 19 21.86 4.75 20.01
C GLN A 19 21.00 3.71 19.29
N TYR A 20 20.99 2.46 19.77
CA TYR A 20 20.20 1.39 19.16
C TYR A 20 18.70 1.72 19.16
N GLN A 21 18.20 2.28 20.27
CA GLN A 21 16.80 2.69 20.39
C GLN A 21 16.47 3.87 19.47
N THR A 22 17.37 4.86 19.34
CA THR A 22 17.20 6.00 18.44
C THR A 22 17.17 5.57 16.97
N GLN A 23 18.02 4.60 16.62
CA GLN A 23 18.12 4.06 15.27
C GLN A 23 16.89 3.23 14.89
N ALA A 24 16.38 2.41 15.81
CA ALA A 24 15.14 1.65 15.62
C ALA A 24 13.92 2.57 15.46
N VAL A 25 13.83 3.65 16.24
CA VAL A 25 12.76 4.64 16.13
C VAL A 25 12.85 5.39 14.79
N ALA A 26 14.05 5.75 14.34
CA ALA A 26 14.23 6.41 13.05
C ALA A 26 13.83 5.52 11.87
N GLU A 27 14.15 4.21 11.92
CA GLU A 27 13.75 3.28 10.87
C GLU A 27 12.22 3.06 10.85
N GLN A 28 11.58 2.95 12.02
CA GLN A 28 10.13 2.88 12.10
C GLN A 28 9.48 4.14 11.53
N GLN A 29 9.93 5.33 11.94
CA GLN A 29 9.42 6.60 11.43
C GLN A 29 9.56 6.71 9.91
N TYR A 30 10.67 6.26 9.34
CA TYR A 30 10.85 6.25 7.89
C TYR A 30 9.84 5.34 7.19
N ARG A 31 9.63 4.13 7.71
CA ARG A 31 8.63 3.18 7.17
C ARG A 31 7.22 3.75 7.27
N ASP A 32 6.85 4.34 8.40
CA ASP A 32 5.55 4.97 8.62
C ASP A 32 5.33 6.17 7.69
N GLN A 33 6.36 6.99 7.44
CA GLN A 33 6.26 8.09 6.49
C GLN A 33 6.01 7.60 5.07
N VAL A 34 6.73 6.58 4.62
CA VAL A 34 6.53 5.99 3.28
C VAL A 34 5.13 5.37 3.16
N GLN A 35 4.66 4.68 4.19
CA GLN A 35 3.31 4.13 4.27
C GLN A 35 2.25 5.24 4.21
N ALA A 36 2.40 6.28 5.02
CA ALA A 36 1.49 7.42 5.07
C ALA A 36 1.43 8.13 3.71
N GLN A 37 2.56 8.36 3.06
CA GLN A 37 2.61 9.01 1.74
C GLN A 37 1.88 8.18 0.68
N ARG A 38 2.10 6.86 0.65
CA ARG A 38 1.34 5.94 -0.22
C ARG A 38 -0.15 5.98 0.08
N GLN A 39 -0.51 5.96 1.35
CA GLN A 39 -1.90 5.95 1.77
C GLN A 39 -2.61 7.29 1.47
N LEU A 40 -1.89 8.41 1.54
CA LEU A 40 -2.37 9.75 1.13
C LEU A 40 -2.62 9.80 -0.38
N ILE A 41 -1.70 9.29 -1.20
CA ILE A 41 -1.89 9.20 -2.66
C ILE A 41 -3.13 8.34 -2.97
N LEU A 42 -3.22 7.16 -2.35
CA LEU A 42 -4.41 6.29 -2.45
C LEU A 42 -5.69 7.00 -1.98
N ARG A 43 -5.60 7.93 -1.02
CA ARG A 43 -6.75 8.67 -0.48
C ARG A 43 -7.18 9.84 -1.36
N GLN A 44 -6.25 10.39 -2.13
CA GLN A 44 -6.57 11.42 -3.12
C GLN A 44 -7.19 10.82 -4.39
N ILE A 45 -6.82 9.59 -4.75
CA ILE A 45 -7.30 8.96 -5.99
C ILE A 45 -8.54 8.07 -5.80
N LEU A 46 -8.76 7.49 -4.62
CA LEU A 46 -9.92 6.62 -4.32
C LEU A 46 -10.91 7.30 -3.38
N THR A 47 -12.20 7.16 -3.67
CA THR A 47 -13.24 7.52 -2.71
C THR A 47 -13.32 6.52 -1.55
N PRO A 48 -13.84 6.91 -0.37
CA PRO A 48 -14.00 6.00 0.76
C PRO A 48 -14.83 4.75 0.40
N GLU A 49 -15.88 4.90 -0.42
CA GLU A 49 -16.70 3.79 -0.90
C GLU A 49 -15.91 2.81 -1.78
N ALA A 50 -15.11 3.33 -2.72
CA ALA A 50 -14.26 2.51 -3.58
C ALA A 50 -13.22 1.72 -2.77
N ARG A 51 -12.69 2.32 -1.69
CA ARG A 51 -11.71 1.68 -0.80
C ARG A 51 -12.32 0.53 0.00
N GLU A 52 -13.51 0.72 0.56
CA GLU A 52 -14.25 -0.33 1.25
C GLU A 52 -14.53 -1.51 0.31
N ARG A 53 -14.94 -1.21 -0.93
CA ARG A 53 -15.21 -2.28 -1.90
C ARG A 53 -13.93 -2.95 -2.39
N LEU A 54 -12.84 -2.22 -2.58
CA LEU A 54 -11.54 -2.80 -2.90
C LEU A 54 -11.13 -3.81 -1.82
N GLY A 55 -11.35 -3.49 -0.54
CA GLY A 55 -11.11 -4.43 0.58
C GLY A 55 -12.01 -5.66 0.54
N ARG A 56 -13.30 -5.50 0.19
CA ARG A 56 -14.20 -6.65 -0.01
C ARG A 56 -13.82 -7.51 -1.22
N ILE A 57 -13.35 -6.88 -2.30
CA ILE A 57 -12.89 -7.56 -3.50
C ILE A 57 -11.57 -8.27 -3.24
N GLU A 58 -10.65 -7.70 -2.46
CA GLU A 58 -9.40 -8.35 -2.07
C GLU A 58 -9.65 -9.71 -1.40
N LEU A 59 -10.68 -9.79 -0.55
CA LEU A 59 -11.09 -11.04 0.10
C LEU A 59 -11.65 -12.08 -0.88
N ALA A 60 -12.33 -11.65 -1.94
CA ALA A 60 -12.98 -12.55 -2.89
C ALA A 60 -12.09 -12.92 -4.07
N TYR A 61 -11.31 -11.96 -4.58
CA TYR A 61 -10.52 -12.02 -5.81
C TYR A 61 -9.30 -11.07 -5.72
N PRO A 62 -8.20 -11.50 -5.09
CA PRO A 62 -7.00 -10.66 -4.92
C PRO A 62 -6.33 -10.29 -6.25
N GLU A 63 -6.39 -11.15 -7.27
CA GLU A 63 -5.85 -10.88 -8.60
C GLU A 63 -6.48 -9.65 -9.27
N LEU A 64 -7.78 -9.44 -9.03
CA LEU A 64 -8.49 -8.27 -9.56
C LEU A 64 -8.06 -6.98 -8.85
N LYS A 65 -7.81 -7.06 -7.54
CA LYS A 65 -7.33 -5.93 -6.75
C LYS A 65 -5.96 -5.46 -7.23
N GLU A 66 -5.06 -6.38 -7.51
CA GLU A 66 -3.70 -6.06 -8.00
C GLU A 66 -3.72 -5.37 -9.37
N ASN A 67 -4.57 -5.84 -10.29
CA ASN A 67 -4.76 -5.19 -11.59
C ASN A 67 -5.29 -3.75 -11.44
N ILE A 68 -6.29 -3.56 -10.57
CA ILE A 68 -6.88 -2.25 -10.31
C ILE A 68 -5.87 -1.31 -9.65
N GLU A 69 -5.10 -1.77 -8.66
CA GLU A 69 -4.02 -0.99 -8.04
C GLU A 69 -2.98 -0.56 -9.07
N ASN A 70 -2.53 -1.46 -9.94
CA ASN A 70 -1.57 -1.13 -10.99
C ASN A 70 -2.11 -0.05 -11.94
N GLN A 71 -3.38 -0.16 -12.34
CA GLN A 71 -4.05 0.83 -13.18
C GLN A 71 -4.16 2.20 -12.46
N LEU A 72 -4.52 2.17 -11.17
CA LEU A 72 -4.65 3.37 -10.33
C LEU A 72 -3.32 4.08 -10.14
N ILE A 73 -2.24 3.33 -9.90
CA ILE A 73 -0.89 3.86 -9.75
C ILE A 73 -0.43 4.51 -11.05
N GLN A 74 -0.65 3.86 -12.20
CA GLN A 74 -0.32 4.44 -13.51
C GLN A 74 -1.08 5.73 -13.77
N LEU A 75 -2.38 5.77 -13.45
CA LEU A 75 -3.19 6.97 -13.60
C LEU A 75 -2.70 8.08 -12.68
N ALA A 76 -2.40 7.78 -11.41
CA ALA A 76 -1.89 8.74 -10.44
C ALA A 76 -0.55 9.34 -10.88
N GLN A 77 0.38 8.52 -11.38
CA GLN A 77 1.67 8.97 -11.90
C GLN A 77 1.54 9.84 -13.14
N SER A 78 0.56 9.56 -14.01
CA SER A 78 0.32 10.35 -15.22
C SER A 78 -0.28 11.74 -14.93
N GLY A 79 -0.62 12.06 -13.67
CA GLY A 79 -1.25 13.32 -13.29
C GLY A 79 -2.64 13.55 -13.92
N ARG A 80 -3.19 12.53 -14.61
CA ARG A 80 -4.50 12.59 -15.28
C ARG A 80 -5.67 12.20 -14.38
N VAL A 81 -5.42 11.85 -13.12
CA VAL A 81 -6.50 11.66 -12.13
C VAL A 81 -7.06 13.04 -11.76
N LYS A 82 -7.88 13.59 -12.67
CA LYS A 82 -8.65 14.82 -12.47
C LYS A 82 -9.91 14.59 -11.63
N SER A 83 -10.28 13.33 -11.42
CA SER A 83 -11.49 12.95 -10.70
C SER A 83 -11.21 11.72 -9.84
N MET A 84 -11.71 11.74 -8.61
CA MET A 84 -11.64 10.59 -7.70
C MET A 84 -12.27 9.38 -8.37
N ILE A 85 -11.69 8.21 -8.16
CA ILE A 85 -12.19 6.97 -8.72
C ILE A 85 -13.27 6.42 -7.79
N ASP A 86 -14.49 6.45 -8.31
CA ASP A 86 -15.71 6.00 -7.66
C ASP A 86 -15.92 4.48 -7.78
N ASP A 87 -16.80 3.95 -6.92
CA ASP A 87 -17.24 2.56 -6.97
C ASP A 87 -17.76 2.14 -8.36
N ALA A 88 -18.51 3.03 -9.02
CA ALA A 88 -19.07 2.75 -10.34
C ALA A 88 -17.96 2.52 -11.38
N THR A 89 -16.90 3.32 -11.34
CA THR A 89 -15.73 3.18 -12.22
C THR A 89 -14.96 1.90 -11.90
N LEU A 90 -14.79 1.59 -10.61
CA LEU A 90 -14.19 0.33 -10.16
C LEU A 90 -14.98 -0.87 -10.71
N ARG A 91 -16.32 -0.81 -10.63
CA ARG A 91 -17.25 -1.82 -11.14
C ARG A 91 -17.14 -1.98 -12.66
N GLN A 92 -17.07 -0.88 -13.40
CA GLN A 92 -16.91 -0.93 -14.85
C GLN A 92 -15.57 -1.54 -15.27
N ILE A 93 -14.49 -1.28 -14.53
CA ILE A 93 -13.18 -1.90 -14.75
C ILE A 93 -13.28 -3.40 -14.45
N LEU A 94 -13.92 -3.79 -13.34
CA LEU A 94 -14.16 -5.20 -13.00
C LEU A 94 -14.96 -5.94 -14.08
N GLU A 95 -16.02 -5.35 -14.60
CA GLU A 95 -16.81 -5.96 -15.67
C GLU A 95 -16.06 -6.08 -17.00
N ARG A 96 -15.04 -5.23 -17.24
CA ARG A 96 -14.16 -5.34 -18.41
C ARG A 96 -13.04 -6.36 -18.21
N VAL A 97 -12.49 -6.46 -17.01
CA VAL A 97 -11.37 -7.35 -16.66
C VAL A 97 -11.84 -8.79 -16.49
N ILE A 98 -13.10 -9.01 -16.08
CA ILE A 98 -13.74 -10.32 -16.15
C ILE A 98 -14.33 -10.45 -17.56
N PRO A 99 -13.63 -11.05 -18.55
CA PRO A 99 -14.30 -11.40 -19.79
C PRO A 99 -15.42 -12.36 -19.40
N ARG A 100 -16.68 -11.94 -19.59
CA ARG A 100 -17.77 -12.90 -19.70
C ARG A 100 -17.29 -13.93 -20.70
N ARG A 101 -17.10 -15.18 -20.26
CA ARG A 101 -16.81 -16.30 -21.15
C ARG A 101 -17.81 -16.19 -22.29
N ARG A 102 -17.36 -15.67 -23.45
CA ARG A 102 -18.13 -15.80 -24.67
C ARG A 102 -18.04 -17.29 -24.93
N ASP A 103 -19.11 -18.00 -24.58
CA ASP A 103 -19.45 -19.26 -25.23
C ASP A 103 -19.43 -18.97 -26.73
N ILE A 104 -18.28 -19.19 -27.36
CA ILE A 104 -18.16 -19.15 -28.79
C ILE A 104 -18.86 -20.43 -29.25
N LYS A 105 -20.20 -20.38 -29.36
CA LYS A 105 -20.96 -21.38 -30.11
C LYS A 105 -20.53 -21.26 -31.57
N ILE A 106 -19.51 -22.00 -31.95
CA ILE A 106 -19.12 -22.18 -33.35
C ILE A 106 -20.06 -23.26 -33.90
N GLU A 107 -21.23 -22.85 -34.40
CA GLU A 107 -21.98 -23.69 -35.34
C GLU A 107 -21.40 -23.47 -36.74
N ARG A 108 -20.82 -24.54 -37.30
CA ARG A 108 -20.33 -24.57 -38.68
C ARG A 108 -21.33 -25.39 -39.49
N ARG A 109 -22.00 -24.72 -40.44
CA ARG A 109 -22.83 -25.33 -41.50
C ARG A 109 -21.98 -26.13 -42.48
#